data_AF-A0A8T5PL64-F1
#
_entry.id   AF-A0A8T5PL64-F1
#
_cell.length_a   1.000
_cell.length_b   1.000
_cell.length_c   1.000
_cell.angle_alpha   90.00
_cell.angle_beta   90.00
_cell.angle_gamma   90.00
#
_symmetry.space_group_name_H-M   'P 1'
#
loop_
_entity.id
_entity.type
_entity.pdbx_description
1 polymer ?
#
loop_
_entity_poly.entity_id
_entity_poly.type
_entity_poly.pdbx_seq_one_letter_code
_entity_poly.pdbx_strand_id
1 'polypeptide(L)' 'MAKKKDKSVAGLLIPGGLLIGMGIGFIIDQLVGAMFIGLGIGMVAAFIAFLIERRK' A
#
# COMPACT_ATOMS: atom_id res chain seq x y z
N MET A 1 13.73 -1.29 -19.61
CA MET A 1 12.29 -1.63 -19.84
C MET A 1 11.43 -0.82 -18.87
N ALA A 2 11.13 0.44 -19.17
CA ALA A 2 10.21 1.25 -18.36
C ALA A 2 8.79 1.02 -18.89
N LYS A 3 8.08 0.06 -18.30
CA LYS A 3 6.74 -0.37 -18.74
C LYS A 3 5.73 0.72 -18.36
N LYS A 4 5.26 1.48 -19.35
CA LYS A 4 3.98 2.19 -19.28
C LYS A 4 2.93 1.21 -18.75
N LYS A 5 2.44 1.43 -17.52
CA LYS A 5 1.28 0.72 -17.00
C LYS A 5 0.27 1.79 -16.58
N ASP A 6 -0.73 1.91 -17.44
CA ASP A 6 -2.00 2.57 -17.18
C ASP A 6 -2.45 2.43 -15.72
N LYS A 7 -2.75 3.58 -15.13
CA LYS A 7 -3.85 3.82 -14.18
C LYS A 7 -4.38 2.58 -13.48
N SER A 8 -3.65 2.09 -12.48
CA SER A 8 -4.32 1.39 -11.41
C SER A 8 -3.76 1.96 -10.12
N VAL A 9 -4.51 2.92 -9.57
CA VAL A 9 -4.26 3.48 -8.23
C VAL A 9 -4.09 2.35 -7.22
N ALA A 10 -4.78 1.22 -7.44
CA ALA A 10 -4.63 -0.02 -6.69
C ALA A 10 -3.20 -0.60 -6.68
N GLY A 11 -2.45 -0.49 -7.78
CA GLY A 11 -1.06 -0.95 -7.88
C GLY A 11 -0.06 -0.15 -7.04
N LEU A 12 -0.41 1.09 -6.66
CA LEU A 12 0.43 1.96 -5.83
C LEU A 12 0.08 1.91 -4.33
N LEU A 13 -1.08 1.35 -3.96
CA LEU A 13 -1.54 1.32 -2.57
C LEU A 13 -0.68 0.42 -1.67
N ILE A 14 -0.15 -0.70 -2.20
CA ILE A 14 0.75 -1.60 -1.46
C ILE A 14 2.13 -0.95 -1.22
N PRO A 15 2.86 -0.46 -2.24
CA PRO A 15 4.14 0.21 -1.99
C PRO A 15 3.96 1.50 -1.18
N GLY A 16 2.85 2.24 -1.36
CA GLY A 16 2.50 3.40 -0.54
C GLY A 16 2.27 3.05 0.93
N GLY A 17 1.46 2.02 1.21
CA GLY A 17 1.23 1.52 2.57
C GLY A 17 2.51 1.05 3.26
N LEU A 18 3.41 0.39 2.52
CA LEU A 18 4.73 -0.01 3.02
C LEU A 18 5.61 1.20 3.39
N LEU A 19 5.68 2.23 2.54
CA LEU A 19 6.45 3.44 2.83
C LEU A 19 5.90 4.20 4.04
N ILE A 20 4.57 4.27 4.17
CA ILE A 20 3.92 4.86 5.35
C ILE A 20 4.25 4.04 6.60
N GLY A 21 4.13 2.71 6.53
CA GLY A 21 4.48 1.81 7.63
C GLY A 21 5.95 1.93 8.04
N MET A 22 6.86 2.06 7.07
CA MET A 22 8.28 2.29 7.33
C MET A 22 8.52 3.65 8.01
N GLY A 23 7.90 4.73 7.53
CA GLY A 23 8.01 6.06 8.13
C GLY A 23 7.49 6.10 9.57
N ILE A 24 6.33 5.49 9.83
CA ILE A 24 5.78 5.36 11.18
C ILE A 24 6.70 4.50 12.04
N GLY A 25 7.20 3.38 11.51
CA GLY A 25 8.12 2.47 12.19
C GLY A 25 9.43 3.10 12.62
N PHE A 26 9.94 4.04 11.84
CA PHE A 26 11.10 4.86 12.21
C PHE A 26 10.83 5.78 13.40
N ILE A 27 9.60 6.25 13.59
CA ILE A 27 9.23 7.15 14.71
C ILE A 27 9.07 6.37 16.01
N ILE A 28 8.58 5.13 15.93
CA ILE A 28 8.25 4.30 17.11
C ILE A 28 9.31 3.23 17.44
N ASP A 29 10.48 3.27 16.78
CA ASP A 29 11.57 2.28 16.89
C ASP A 29 11.13 0.81 16.67
N GLN A 30 9.98 0.60 16.02
CA GLN A 30 9.39 -0.70 15.72
C GLN A 30 9.19 -0.85 14.21
N LEU A 31 10.30 -0.82 13.49
CA LEU A 31 10.33 -0.79 12.03
C LEU A 31 9.59 -1.98 11.42
N VAL A 32 9.91 -3.20 11.86
CA VAL A 32 9.35 -4.44 11.32
C VAL A 32 7.84 -4.50 11.57
N GLY A 33 7.40 -4.23 12.80
CA GLY A 33 5.98 -4.23 13.16
C GLY A 33 5.17 -3.22 12.36
N ALA A 34 5.64 -1.97 12.28
CA ALA A 34 4.96 -0.93 11.53
C ALA A 34 4.96 -1.17 10.02
N MET A 35 5.99 -1.79 9.46
CA MET A 35 6.02 -2.20 8.05
C MET A 35 4.96 -3.28 7.75
N PHE A 36 4.82 -4.28 8.62
CA PHE A 36 3.76 -5.29 8.47
C PHE A 36 2.37 -4.67 8.58
N ILE A 37 2.17 -3.73 9.51
CA ILE A 37 0.92 -2.99 9.65
C ILE A 37 0.65 -2.15 8.39
N GLY A 38 1.64 -1.40 7.90
CA GLY A 38 1.53 -0.58 6.71
C GLY A 38 1.22 -1.39 5.45
N LEU A 39 1.84 -2.57 5.32
CA LEU A 39 1.56 -3.49 4.20
C LEU A 39 0.16 -4.12 4.32
N GLY A 40 -0.26 -4.52 5.52
CA GLY A 40 -1.60 -5.03 5.78
C GLY A 40 -2.68 -4.00 5.44
N ILE A 41 -2.52 -2.76 5.91
CA ILE A 41 -3.43 -1.64 5.60
C ILE A 41 -3.41 -1.34 4.10
N GLY A 42 -2.23 -1.29 3.47
CA GLY A 42 -2.07 -1.06 2.04
C GLY A 42 -2.76 -2.12 1.18
N MET A 43 -2.70 -3.39 1.58
CA MET A 43 -3.42 -4.49 0.92
C MET A 43 -4.93 -4.39 1.08
N VAL A 44 -5.43 -4.09 2.28
CA VAL A 44 -6.87 -3.90 2.52
C VAL A 44 -7.40 -2.73 1.70
N ALA A 45 -6.69 -1.61 1.67
CA ALA A 45 -7.05 -0.45 0.86
C ALA A 45 -7.04 -0.77 -0.63
N ALA A 46 -6.04 -1.51 -1.12
CA ALA A 46 -5.98 -1.96 -2.52
C ALA A 46 -7.14 -2.89 -2.87
N PHE A 47 -7.53 -3.79 -1.97
CA PHE A 47 -8.64 -4.70 -2.17
C PHE A 47 -10.00 -3.98 -2.18
N ILE A 48 -10.20 -2.99 -1.30
CA ILE A 48 -11.39 -2.14 -1.30
C ILE A 48 -11.46 -1.31 -2.58
N ALA A 49 -10.34 -0.68 -2.98
CA ALA A 49 -10.26 0.07 -4.23
C ALA A 49 -10.59 -0.81 -5.44
N PHE A 50 -10.05 -2.03 -5.49
CA PHE A 50 -10.35 -3.01 -6.51
C PHE A 50 -11.83 -3.42 -6.53
N LEU A 51 -12.45 -3.65 -5.37
CA LEU A 51 -13.87 -3.97 -5.26
C LEU A 51 -14.76 -2.82 -5.76
N ILE A 52 -14.40 -1.58 -5.45
CA ILE A 52 -15.13 -0.39 -5.93
C ILE A 52 -14.97 -0.25 -7.44
N GLU A 53 -13.76 -0.41 -7.97
CA GLU A 53 -13.47 -0.34 -9.40
C GLU A 53 -14.18 -1.44 -10.19
N ARG A 54 -14.37 -2.62 -9.59
CA ARG A 54 -15.11 -3.74 -10.20
C ARG A 54 -16.64 -3.58 -10.18
N ARG A 55 -17.17 -2.62 -9.41
CA ARG A 55 -18.62 -2.34 -9.27
C ARG A 55 -19.06 -1.14 -10.12
N LYS A 56 -18.12 -0.40 -10.70
CA LYS A 56 -18.35 0.59 -11.75
C LYS A 56 -18.34 -0.08 -13.13
#